data_AF-A0A919GIE2-F1
#
_entry.id   AF-A0A919GIE2-F1
#
_cell.length_a   1.000
_cell.length_b   1.000
_cell.length_c   1.000
_cell.angle_alpha   90.00
_cell.angle_beta   90.00
_cell.angle_gamma   90.00
#
_symmetry.space_group_name_H-M   'P 1'
#
loop_
_entity.id
_entity.type
_entity.pdbx_description
1 polymer ?
#
loop_
_entity_poly.entity_id
_entity_poly.type
_entity_poly.pdbx_seq_one_letter_code
_entity_poly.pdbx_strand_id
1 'polypeptide(L)'
;MTVCAIEVSAGSDDKPFRRPSAECTLSADGTYAARLVRGGPVRDGFQRAGAARDAACRGGPQRQGFARDERTPGGGGVPYWIPERWTLDGPEPYRVALPARRPEQQGSEVLPMGDGRVLIHRTLGRRHVFALLHPTSPGTREIPLGSMDCPAAPDGPGDLDCPAVRLLPPPPGGRRAYALAVGPRSTAVWLVAGGFSSPRAVAELPGRCTGGSWLERTGRLLAVDQEHEGRTKTVTVDLGRGGAVSPLLEITEGSTDRLLLADPDSGLLLIRSDAPSPGHERLAWGVLGGTLPVRFPECLRLPDCAITPFAIQPGQALTPERCAVALRIDGVAGTWLGIWRPAERTLHHVPAPEGWLTGCGAWTREGTLHLPYATRAVPCGLARLPAPPHGPGPARPPTRDPRGTAAGTRTGARAVAGAWVRAMAAAAPSAGAPGSGAARPGPAGASARSAPGAPAAAAAPGGGRGPAGAAGEFAAFRPVPLREAPLIGQGAAG
;
A
#
# COMPACT_ATOMS: atom_id res chain seq x y z
N MET A 1 7.86 56.02 -11.75
CA MET A 1 8.04 54.62 -12.16
C MET A 1 7.80 53.77 -10.94
N THR A 2 6.64 53.14 -10.86
CA THR A 2 6.13 52.43 -9.68
C THR A 2 6.19 50.93 -9.91
N VAL A 3 6.70 50.20 -8.93
CA VAL A 3 6.87 48.74 -8.96
C VAL A 3 5.53 48.08 -8.60
N CYS A 4 5.02 47.21 -9.47
CA CYS A 4 3.93 46.30 -9.12
C CYS A 4 4.52 44.97 -8.64
N ALA A 5 4.54 44.77 -7.32
CA ALA A 5 4.63 43.43 -6.76
C ALA A 5 3.30 42.71 -6.99
N ILE A 6 3.36 41.45 -7.43
CA ILE A 6 2.20 40.56 -7.44
C ILE A 6 2.43 39.55 -6.33
N GLU A 7 1.70 39.70 -5.23
CA GLU A 7 1.62 38.69 -4.19
C GLU A 7 0.94 37.45 -4.77
N VAL A 8 1.68 36.34 -4.88
CA VAL A 8 1.08 35.04 -5.18
C VAL A 8 0.56 34.48 -3.86
N SER A 9 -0.74 34.64 -3.61
CA SER A 9 -1.39 34.08 -2.45
C SER A 9 -1.21 32.56 -2.39
N ALA A 10 -0.72 32.06 -1.27
CA ALA A 10 -0.61 30.63 -1.01
C ALA A 10 -2.01 29.99 -0.94
N GLY A 11 -2.43 29.39 -2.05
CA GLY A 11 -3.68 28.63 -2.13
C GLY A 11 -3.57 27.32 -1.34
N SER A 12 -4.11 27.32 -0.12
CA SER A 12 -4.38 26.11 0.65
C SER A 12 -5.48 25.28 -0.04
N ASP A 13 -5.11 24.53 -1.09
CA ASP A 13 -6.04 23.65 -1.81
C ASP A 13 -6.09 22.26 -1.13
N ASP A 14 -6.42 22.24 0.17
CA ASP A 14 -6.69 21.01 0.92
C ASP A 14 -8.06 20.45 0.51
N LYS A 15 -8.07 19.79 -0.65
CA LYS A 15 -9.14 18.90 -1.10
C LYS A 15 -8.73 17.46 -0.79
N PRO A 16 -8.94 16.96 0.44
CA PRO A 16 -8.71 15.56 0.71
C PRO A 16 -9.65 14.71 -0.17
N PHE A 17 -9.20 13.50 -0.50
CA PHE A 17 -9.97 12.43 -1.17
C PHE A 17 -10.20 12.46 -2.70
N ARG A 18 -9.50 13.26 -3.52
CA ARG A 18 -9.42 12.98 -4.99
C ARG A 18 -8.07 12.39 -5.43
N ARG A 19 -7.91 11.07 -5.25
CA ARG A 19 -7.00 10.30 -6.12
C ARG A 19 -7.52 10.40 -7.57
N PRO A 20 -6.66 10.63 -8.59
CA PRO A 20 -7.07 10.51 -9.97
C PRO A 20 -7.49 9.05 -10.26
N SER A 21 -8.63 8.89 -10.93
CA SER A 21 -9.30 7.59 -11.22
C SER A 21 -8.56 6.66 -12.19
N ALA A 22 -7.27 6.91 -12.41
CA ALA A 22 -6.41 6.20 -13.34
C ALA A 22 -5.09 5.72 -12.67
N GLU A 23 -4.96 5.86 -11.35
CA GLU A 23 -3.81 5.34 -10.62
C GLU A 23 -3.71 3.81 -10.78
N CYS A 24 -2.48 3.35 -10.99
CA CYS A 24 -2.15 1.95 -10.94
C CYS A 24 -1.80 1.58 -9.50
N THR A 25 -2.25 0.41 -9.06
CA THR A 25 -1.93 -0.18 -7.76
C THR A 25 -1.35 -1.58 -7.96
N LEU A 26 -0.42 -1.96 -7.10
CA LEU A 26 0.33 -3.22 -7.14
C LEU A 26 -0.09 -4.14 -6.00
N SER A 27 -0.04 -5.45 -6.22
CA SER A 27 -0.15 -6.42 -5.14
C SER A 27 1.04 -6.28 -4.19
N ALA A 28 0.91 -6.74 -2.95
CA ALA A 28 1.93 -6.50 -1.92
C ALA A 28 3.32 -7.10 -2.22
N ASP A 29 3.38 -8.08 -3.13
CA ASP A 29 4.57 -8.73 -3.67
C ASP A 29 5.08 -8.10 -5.00
N GLY A 30 4.34 -7.13 -5.57
CA GLY A 30 4.65 -6.51 -6.85
C GLY A 30 4.33 -7.36 -8.10
N THR A 31 3.82 -8.58 -7.92
CA THR A 31 3.55 -9.57 -8.98
C THR A 31 2.44 -9.14 -9.94
N TYR A 32 1.39 -8.52 -9.41
CA TYR A 32 0.20 -8.09 -10.17
C TYR A 32 -0.01 -6.60 -10.02
N ALA A 33 -0.57 -5.98 -11.06
CA ALA A 33 -1.11 -4.62 -10.97
C ALA A 33 -2.57 -4.58 -11.39
N ALA A 34 -3.31 -3.59 -10.89
CA ALA A 34 -4.62 -3.23 -11.41
C ALA A 34 -4.73 -1.72 -11.62
N ARG A 35 -5.53 -1.32 -12.61
CA ARG A 35 -5.93 0.08 -12.85
C ARG A 35 -7.25 0.13 -13.59
N LEU A 36 -7.91 1.30 -13.56
CA LEU A 36 -9.02 1.60 -14.46
C LEU A 36 -8.48 2.35 -15.68
N VAL A 37 -8.86 1.92 -16.89
CA VAL A 37 -8.59 2.64 -18.14
C VAL A 37 -9.88 3.11 -18.79
N ARG A 38 -9.84 4.26 -19.45
CA ARG A 38 -10.96 4.77 -20.23
C ARG A 38 -11.14 3.94 -21.49
N GLY A 39 -12.32 3.35 -21.67
CA GLY A 39 -12.69 2.66 -22.90
C GLY A 39 -12.85 3.64 -24.07
N GLY A 40 -12.53 3.19 -25.29
CA GLY A 40 -12.96 3.87 -26.51
C GLY A 40 -14.49 3.79 -26.65
N PRO A 41 -15.15 4.70 -27.40
CA PRO A 41 -16.61 4.76 -27.47
C PRO A 41 -17.20 3.40 -27.87
N VAL A 42 -18.24 2.97 -27.15
CA VAL A 42 -18.97 1.74 -27.49
C VAL A 42 -19.58 1.94 -28.88
N ARG A 43 -19.06 1.23 -29.88
CA ARG A 43 -19.80 1.01 -31.13
C ARG A 43 -20.88 -0.01 -30.82
N ASP A 44 -22.13 0.28 -31.19
CA ASP A 44 -23.29 -0.53 -30.86
C ASP A 44 -23.07 -2.00 -31.22
N GLY A 45 -23.11 -2.86 -30.19
CA GLY A 45 -22.72 -4.26 -30.29
C GLY A 45 -22.74 -5.01 -28.96
N PHE A 46 -22.60 -4.30 -27.83
CA PHE A 46 -22.54 -4.91 -26.49
C PHE A 46 -23.91 -5.41 -25.93
N GLN A 47 -24.96 -5.49 -26.76
CA GLN A 47 -26.31 -5.90 -26.33
C GLN A 47 -27.00 -6.99 -27.20
N ARG A 48 -26.28 -7.68 -28.10
CA ARG A 48 -26.82 -8.85 -28.84
C ARG A 48 -26.09 -10.16 -28.57
N ALA A 49 -26.06 -10.56 -27.30
CA ALA A 49 -25.68 -11.94 -26.89
C ALA A 49 -26.65 -12.58 -25.87
N GLY A 50 -27.71 -11.87 -25.44
CA GLY A 50 -28.66 -12.34 -24.43
C GLY A 50 -30.11 -12.55 -24.91
N ALA A 51 -30.42 -12.19 -26.16
CA ALA A 51 -31.78 -12.22 -26.72
C ALA A 51 -31.78 -12.75 -28.16
N ALA A 52 -31.38 -14.00 -28.33
CA ALA A 52 -31.41 -14.72 -29.61
C ALA A 52 -31.57 -16.24 -29.42
N ARG A 53 -32.49 -16.63 -28.53
CA ARG A 53 -33.07 -17.98 -28.45
C ARG A 53 -34.57 -17.79 -28.23
N ASP A 54 -35.27 -17.56 -29.34
CA ASP A 54 -36.70 -17.79 -29.60
C ASP A 54 -37.15 -16.93 -30.80
N ALA A 55 -36.72 -17.33 -32.00
CA ALA A 55 -37.27 -16.89 -33.30
C ALA A 55 -36.63 -17.68 -34.47
N ALA A 56 -36.78 -19.00 -34.48
CA ALA A 56 -36.64 -19.75 -35.73
C ALA A 56 -37.95 -19.65 -36.54
N CYS A 57 -37.87 -19.85 -37.86
CA CYS A 57 -38.99 -19.95 -38.83
C CYS A 57 -39.55 -18.65 -39.44
N ARG A 58 -38.82 -18.07 -40.41
CA ARG A 58 -39.22 -18.05 -41.84
C ARG A 58 -38.10 -17.49 -42.73
N GLY A 59 -37.92 -18.05 -43.92
CA GLY A 59 -36.84 -17.71 -44.86
C GLY A 59 -37.30 -16.87 -46.06
N GLY A 60 -36.33 -16.37 -46.84
CA GLY A 60 -36.54 -15.58 -48.07
C GLY A 60 -35.29 -14.77 -48.42
N PRO A 61 -34.73 -14.81 -49.66
CA PRO A 61 -33.40 -14.27 -49.96
C PRO A 61 -33.38 -12.91 -50.69
N GLN A 62 -32.15 -12.41 -50.93
CA GLN A 62 -31.78 -11.21 -51.72
C GLN A 62 -31.99 -9.85 -51.00
N ARG A 63 -31.18 -8.80 -51.25
CA ARG A 63 -30.17 -8.54 -52.30
C ARG A 63 -29.06 -7.60 -51.80
N GLN A 64 -27.94 -7.52 -52.53
CA GLN A 64 -26.85 -6.58 -52.26
C GLN A 64 -27.26 -5.13 -52.59
N GLY A 65 -26.72 -4.16 -51.84
CA GLY A 65 -26.81 -2.74 -52.15
C GLY A 65 -25.67 -1.97 -51.46
N PHE A 66 -24.66 -1.57 -52.22
CA PHE A 66 -23.61 -0.68 -51.72
C PHE A 66 -24.15 0.75 -51.64
N ALA A 67 -24.10 1.34 -50.45
CA ALA A 67 -24.10 2.79 -50.28
C ALA A 67 -23.02 3.14 -49.25
N ARG A 68 -21.96 3.82 -49.70
CA ARG A 68 -21.12 4.61 -48.78
C ARG A 68 -21.96 5.82 -48.41
N ASP A 69 -22.21 6.01 -47.13
CA ASP A 69 -22.56 7.32 -46.60
C ASP A 69 -21.41 7.81 -45.73
N GLU A 70 -20.87 8.97 -46.07
CA GLU A 70 -19.71 9.57 -45.41
C GLU A 70 -20.17 10.59 -44.37
N ARG A 71 -19.53 10.57 -43.20
CA ARG A 71 -19.60 11.60 -42.14
C ARG A 71 -20.97 11.80 -41.46
N THR A 72 -21.16 11.04 -40.40
CA THR A 72 -21.80 11.58 -39.18
C THR A 72 -20.71 11.89 -38.13
N PRO A 73 -20.31 13.15 -37.91
CA PRO A 73 -19.52 13.53 -36.75
C PRO A 73 -20.43 13.64 -35.52
N GLY A 74 -20.07 13.04 -34.38
CA GLY A 74 -20.80 13.24 -33.12
C GLY A 74 -21.26 11.99 -32.36
N GLY A 75 -20.45 10.92 -32.33
CA GLY A 75 -20.66 9.80 -31.41
C GLY A 75 -20.30 10.17 -29.96
N GLY A 76 -21.12 10.99 -29.30
CA GLY A 76 -20.93 11.48 -27.92
C GLY A 76 -21.15 10.42 -26.84
N GLY A 77 -20.52 9.25 -26.99
CA GLY A 77 -20.61 8.16 -26.02
C GLY A 77 -20.04 8.57 -24.66
N VAL A 78 -20.81 8.34 -23.59
CA VAL A 78 -20.34 8.57 -22.22
C VAL A 78 -19.04 7.78 -21.96
N PRO A 79 -17.99 8.42 -21.44
CA PRO A 79 -16.73 7.72 -21.20
C PRO A 79 -16.89 6.72 -20.08
N TYR A 80 -16.69 5.44 -20.40
CA TYR A 80 -16.71 4.36 -19.42
C TYR A 80 -15.29 3.92 -19.08
N TRP A 81 -15.19 3.26 -17.92
CA TRP A 81 -13.94 2.69 -17.45
C TRP A 81 -13.97 1.16 -17.58
N ILE A 82 -12.80 0.57 -17.80
CA ILE A 82 -12.56 -0.86 -17.87
C ILE A 82 -11.42 -1.17 -16.87
N PRO A 83 -11.60 -2.12 -15.94
CA PRO A 83 -10.50 -2.63 -15.13
C PRO A 83 -9.49 -3.39 -16.01
N GLU A 84 -8.21 -3.11 -15.87
CA GLU A 84 -7.13 -3.95 -16.39
C GLU A 84 -6.44 -4.68 -15.24
N ARG A 85 -6.10 -5.94 -15.45
CA ARG A 85 -5.13 -6.68 -14.61
C ARG A 85 -3.83 -6.85 -15.38
N TRP A 86 -2.72 -6.53 -14.74
CA TRP A 86 -1.37 -6.72 -15.24
C TRP A 86 -0.68 -7.83 -14.46
N THR A 87 0.19 -8.59 -15.13
CA THR A 87 1.09 -9.60 -14.52
C THR A 87 2.52 -9.22 -14.88
N LEU A 88 3.40 -9.15 -13.88
CA LEU A 88 4.69 -8.46 -13.93
C LEU A 88 5.89 -9.34 -13.55
N ASP A 89 5.65 -10.48 -12.92
CA ASP A 89 6.64 -11.48 -12.50
C ASP A 89 7.13 -12.39 -13.64
N GLY A 90 6.34 -12.51 -14.71
CA GLY A 90 6.69 -13.26 -15.91
C GLY A 90 7.88 -12.69 -16.69
N PRO A 91 8.47 -13.48 -17.61
CA PRO A 91 9.55 -13.00 -18.49
C PRO A 91 9.08 -11.87 -19.40
N GLU A 92 7.81 -11.92 -19.85
CA GLU A 92 7.14 -10.87 -20.60
C GLU A 92 5.91 -10.40 -19.80
N PRO A 93 5.89 -9.13 -19.33
CA PRO A 93 4.71 -8.56 -18.69
C PRO A 93 3.53 -8.51 -19.65
N TYR A 94 2.33 -8.85 -19.15
CA TYR A 94 1.12 -8.82 -19.97
C TYR A 94 -0.07 -8.25 -19.20
N ARG A 95 -0.99 -7.63 -19.94
CA ARG A 95 -2.25 -7.07 -19.42
C ARG A 95 -3.45 -7.82 -19.98
N VAL A 96 -4.49 -7.95 -19.16
CA VAL A 96 -5.80 -8.48 -19.53
C VAL A 96 -6.85 -7.45 -19.14
N ALA A 97 -7.63 -6.99 -20.12
CA ALA A 97 -8.83 -6.19 -19.84
C ALA A 97 -9.89 -7.09 -19.20
N LEU A 98 -10.54 -6.59 -18.15
CA LEU A 98 -11.58 -7.27 -17.40
C LEU A 98 -12.93 -6.55 -17.57
N PRO A 99 -13.52 -6.54 -18.79
CA PRO A 99 -14.83 -5.92 -19.00
C PRO A 99 -15.87 -6.62 -18.12
N ALA A 100 -16.50 -5.87 -17.22
CA ALA A 100 -17.65 -6.33 -16.46
C ALA A 100 -18.91 -6.33 -17.33
N ARG A 101 -20.02 -6.90 -16.83
CA ARG A 101 -21.33 -6.88 -17.52
C ARG A 101 -21.93 -5.47 -17.68
N ARG A 102 -21.38 -4.50 -16.97
CA ARG A 102 -21.73 -3.07 -17.01
C ARG A 102 -20.44 -2.26 -17.18
N PRO A 103 -20.49 -1.07 -17.79
CA PRO A 103 -19.34 -0.17 -17.83
C PRO A 103 -19.03 0.36 -16.41
N GLU A 104 -17.74 0.56 -16.08
CA GLU A 104 -17.35 1.10 -14.77
C GLU A 104 -17.39 2.64 -14.74
N GLN A 105 -17.67 3.17 -13.55
CA GLN A 105 -17.72 4.61 -13.30
C GLN A 105 -16.34 5.16 -12.90
N GLN A 106 -16.16 6.48 -13.02
CA GLN A 106 -14.93 7.15 -12.60
C GLN A 106 -14.63 7.00 -11.10
N GLY A 107 -15.66 6.84 -10.27
CA GLY A 107 -15.54 6.63 -8.82
C GLY A 107 -15.37 5.18 -8.37
N SER A 108 -15.24 4.22 -9.30
CA SER A 108 -14.88 2.84 -8.93
C SER A 108 -13.42 2.78 -8.48
N GLU A 109 -13.09 1.87 -7.57
CA GLU A 109 -11.71 1.58 -7.14
C GLU A 109 -11.35 0.12 -7.44
N VAL A 110 -10.08 -0.15 -7.75
CA VAL A 110 -9.58 -1.49 -8.03
C VAL A 110 -8.37 -1.81 -7.15
N LEU A 111 -8.22 -3.09 -6.77
CA LEU A 111 -7.12 -3.58 -5.95
C LEU A 111 -6.69 -4.99 -6.40
N PRO A 112 -5.43 -5.21 -6.79
CA PRO A 112 -4.94 -6.54 -7.16
C PRO A 112 -4.77 -7.41 -5.91
N MET A 113 -5.26 -8.64 -5.99
CA MET A 113 -5.06 -9.68 -4.98
C MET A 113 -3.81 -10.50 -5.34
N GLY A 114 -3.12 -11.04 -4.33
CA GLY A 114 -1.91 -11.88 -4.53
C GLY A 114 -2.16 -13.21 -5.25
N ASP A 115 -3.42 -13.57 -5.51
CA ASP A 115 -3.82 -14.72 -6.34
C ASP A 115 -4.15 -14.33 -7.80
N GLY A 116 -3.84 -13.10 -8.21
CA GLY A 116 -4.04 -12.62 -9.57
C GLY A 116 -5.50 -12.32 -9.92
N ARG A 117 -6.41 -12.22 -8.93
CA ARG A 117 -7.74 -11.63 -9.08
C ARG A 117 -7.68 -10.12 -8.83
N VAL A 118 -8.70 -9.38 -9.28
CA VAL A 118 -8.84 -7.94 -9.00
C VAL A 118 -10.11 -7.72 -8.19
N LEU A 119 -9.98 -7.19 -6.98
CA LEU A 119 -11.12 -6.64 -6.25
C LEU A 119 -11.55 -5.34 -6.94
N ILE A 120 -12.85 -5.18 -7.16
CA ILE A 120 -13.45 -3.91 -7.54
C ILE A 120 -14.44 -3.45 -6.47
N HIS A 121 -14.33 -2.17 -6.10
CA HIS A 121 -15.29 -1.43 -5.28
C HIS A 121 -16.06 -0.47 -6.19
N ARG A 122 -17.38 -0.40 -6.00
CA ARG A 122 -18.28 0.46 -6.76
C ARG A 122 -19.25 1.15 -5.81
N THR A 123 -19.56 2.42 -6.06
CA THR A 123 -20.60 3.16 -5.35
C THR A 123 -21.85 3.22 -6.22
N LEU A 124 -22.96 2.67 -5.74
CA LEU A 124 -24.25 2.59 -6.43
C LEU A 124 -25.31 3.29 -5.56
N GLY A 125 -25.46 4.61 -5.75
CA GLY A 125 -26.20 5.45 -4.80
C GLY A 125 -25.59 5.34 -3.40
N ARG A 126 -26.43 5.03 -2.40
CA ARG A 126 -26.03 4.86 -0.99
C ARG A 126 -25.47 3.46 -0.64
N ARG A 127 -25.03 2.66 -1.62
CA ARG A 127 -24.50 1.31 -1.41
C ARG A 127 -23.11 1.16 -2.00
N HIS A 128 -22.17 0.62 -1.23
CA HIS A 128 -20.83 0.29 -1.69
C HIS A 128 -20.73 -1.21 -1.96
N VAL A 129 -20.57 -1.60 -3.22
CA VAL A 129 -20.61 -3.00 -3.69
C VAL A 129 -19.21 -3.48 -4.02
N PHE A 130 -18.88 -4.69 -3.57
CA PHE A 130 -17.58 -5.32 -3.77
C PHE A 130 -17.71 -6.62 -4.58
N ALA A 131 -16.78 -6.84 -5.51
CA ALA A 131 -16.70 -8.09 -6.26
C ALA A 131 -15.25 -8.44 -6.63
N LEU A 132 -14.95 -9.73 -6.77
CA LEU A 132 -13.71 -10.19 -7.38
C LEU A 132 -13.92 -10.42 -8.87
N LEU A 133 -13.15 -9.72 -9.68
CA LEU A 133 -13.02 -9.94 -11.12
C LEU A 133 -11.89 -10.94 -11.36
N HIS A 134 -12.13 -11.93 -12.21
CA HIS A 134 -11.08 -12.80 -12.71
C HIS A 134 -11.24 -13.06 -14.22
N PRO A 135 -10.13 -13.14 -14.96
CA PRO A 135 -10.19 -13.42 -16.39
C PRO A 135 -10.70 -14.84 -16.63
N THR A 136 -11.59 -15.00 -17.61
CA THR A 136 -12.12 -16.30 -18.06
C THR A 136 -12.29 -16.24 -19.56
N SER A 137 -11.83 -17.23 -20.33
CA SER A 137 -12.09 -17.22 -21.77
C SER A 137 -13.50 -17.73 -22.07
N PRO A 138 -14.40 -16.97 -22.74
CA PRO A 138 -14.31 -15.55 -23.08
C PRO A 138 -14.86 -14.60 -21.99
N GLY A 139 -14.23 -13.43 -21.82
CA GLY A 139 -14.69 -12.33 -20.95
C GLY A 139 -14.13 -12.32 -19.50
N THR A 140 -14.99 -11.93 -18.57
CA THR A 140 -14.66 -11.76 -17.13
C THR A 140 -15.72 -12.47 -16.30
N ARG A 141 -15.30 -13.28 -15.34
CA ARG A 141 -16.21 -13.77 -14.30
C ARG A 141 -16.11 -12.87 -13.08
N GLU A 142 -17.25 -12.30 -12.72
CA GLU A 142 -17.43 -11.49 -11.53
C GLU A 142 -17.99 -12.39 -10.41
N ILE A 143 -17.35 -12.36 -9.24
CA ILE A 143 -17.79 -13.04 -8.02
C ILE A 143 -18.20 -11.95 -7.03
N PRO A 144 -19.51 -11.69 -6.85
CA PRO A 144 -19.98 -10.73 -5.86
C PRO A 144 -19.53 -11.13 -4.45
N LEU A 145 -18.97 -10.18 -3.71
CA LEU A 145 -18.62 -10.38 -2.30
C LEU A 145 -19.73 -9.87 -1.38
N GLY A 146 -20.47 -8.83 -1.79
CA GLY A 146 -21.59 -8.26 -1.05
C GLY A 146 -21.60 -6.73 -1.15
N SER A 147 -22.39 -6.07 -0.30
CA SER A 147 -22.42 -4.61 -0.17
C SER A 147 -22.30 -4.16 1.29
N MET A 148 -21.84 -2.92 1.45
CA MET A 148 -22.00 -2.13 2.66
C MET A 148 -23.05 -1.07 2.35
N ASP A 149 -24.07 -0.99 3.19
CA ASP A 149 -25.15 -0.02 3.02
C ASP A 149 -24.88 1.17 3.94
N CYS A 150 -24.89 2.39 3.38
CA CYS A 150 -24.75 3.59 4.20
C CYS A 150 -25.99 3.73 5.09
N PRO A 151 -25.84 4.08 6.39
CA PRO A 151 -26.99 4.33 7.24
C PRO A 151 -27.89 5.42 6.64
N ALA A 152 -29.19 5.28 6.85
CA ALA A 152 -30.13 6.36 6.57
C ALA A 152 -29.87 7.50 7.57
N ALA A 153 -29.79 8.73 7.08
CA ALA A 153 -29.81 9.89 7.96
C ALA A 153 -31.18 9.92 8.67
N PRO A 154 -31.25 10.09 10.01
CA PRO A 154 -32.52 10.12 10.73
C PRO A 154 -33.45 11.24 10.24
N ASP A 155 -32.87 12.41 9.94
CA ASP A 155 -33.60 13.65 9.64
C ASP A 155 -33.03 14.36 8.40
N GLY A 156 -33.38 13.87 7.19
CA GLY A 156 -33.27 14.65 5.95
C GLY A 156 -32.70 13.92 4.73
N PRO A 157 -33.05 14.36 3.50
CA PRO A 157 -32.56 13.78 2.26
C PRO A 157 -31.16 14.30 1.89
N GLY A 158 -30.16 13.92 2.69
CA GLY A 158 -28.75 14.28 2.47
C GLY A 158 -27.89 13.10 2.01
N ASP A 159 -27.33 13.17 0.80
CA ASP A 159 -26.22 12.27 0.40
C ASP A 159 -24.89 12.61 1.09
N LEU A 160 -24.84 13.74 1.80
CA LEU A 160 -23.69 14.24 2.57
C LEU A 160 -23.30 13.34 3.77
N ASP A 161 -24.24 12.54 4.31
CA ASP A 161 -23.99 11.64 5.45
C ASP A 161 -23.50 10.24 5.04
N CYS A 162 -23.35 9.94 3.74
CA CYS A 162 -22.74 8.69 3.32
C CYS A 162 -21.24 8.69 3.65
N PRO A 163 -20.73 7.72 4.44
CA PRO A 163 -19.30 7.65 4.75
C PRO A 163 -18.48 7.47 3.47
N ALA A 164 -17.39 8.22 3.35
CA ALA A 164 -16.49 8.11 2.21
C ALA A 164 -15.72 6.78 2.31
N VAL A 165 -16.04 5.82 1.42
CA VAL A 165 -15.36 4.52 1.37
C VAL A 165 -14.14 4.56 0.45
N ARG A 166 -13.00 4.10 0.96
CA ARG A 166 -11.70 3.99 0.27
C ARG A 166 -11.10 2.62 0.54
N LEU A 167 -10.60 1.94 -0.50
CA LEU A 167 -9.80 0.71 -0.35
C LEU A 167 -8.44 1.03 0.29
N LEU A 168 -8.02 0.20 1.24
CA LEU A 168 -6.68 0.25 1.81
C LEU A 168 -5.67 -0.44 0.87
N PRO A 169 -4.37 -0.07 0.90
CA PRO A 169 -3.33 -0.78 0.18
C PRO A 169 -3.31 -2.29 0.51
N PRO A 170 -2.85 -3.17 -0.40
CA PRO A 170 -2.88 -4.60 -0.14
C PRO A 170 -2.05 -4.96 1.11
N PRO A 171 -2.59 -5.74 2.06
CA PRO A 171 -1.80 -6.24 3.18
C PRO A 171 -0.70 -7.19 2.67
N PRO A 172 0.46 -7.28 3.36
CA PRO A 172 1.59 -8.11 2.91
C PRO A 172 1.24 -9.57 2.60
N GLY A 173 0.24 -10.13 3.29
CA GLY A 173 -0.26 -11.48 3.02
C GLY A 173 -1.11 -11.66 1.74
N GLY A 174 -1.41 -10.60 0.98
CA GLY A 174 -2.03 -10.61 -0.36
C GLY A 174 -3.45 -11.20 -0.52
N ARG A 175 -3.97 -11.90 0.49
CA ARG A 175 -5.20 -12.71 0.46
C ARG A 175 -6.44 -12.02 1.04
N ARG A 176 -6.25 -10.88 1.71
CA ARG A 176 -7.33 -10.07 2.30
C ARG A 176 -7.30 -8.69 1.68
N ALA A 177 -8.43 -8.02 1.69
CA ALA A 177 -8.54 -6.60 1.35
C ALA A 177 -9.40 -5.90 2.39
N TYR A 178 -9.05 -4.66 2.70
CA TYR A 178 -9.72 -3.86 3.71
C TYR A 178 -10.13 -2.50 3.11
N ALA A 179 -11.09 -1.84 3.75
CA ALA A 179 -11.53 -0.50 3.39
C ALA A 179 -11.72 0.35 4.64
N LEU A 180 -11.50 1.67 4.52
CA LEU A 180 -11.95 2.65 5.49
C LEU A 180 -13.29 3.22 5.01
N ALA A 181 -14.28 3.29 5.90
CA ALA A 181 -15.53 4.01 5.71
C ALA A 181 -15.52 5.23 6.64
N VAL A 182 -15.15 6.39 6.10
CA VAL A 182 -14.91 7.62 6.87
C VAL A 182 -16.21 8.39 7.05
N GLY A 183 -16.81 8.31 8.24
CA GLY A 183 -17.99 9.08 8.61
C GLY A 183 -17.67 10.48 9.15
N PRO A 184 -18.68 11.21 9.65
CA PRO A 184 -18.48 12.52 10.27
C PRO A 184 -17.81 12.45 11.66
N ARG A 185 -18.08 11.41 12.44
CA ARG A 185 -17.63 11.27 13.85
C ARG A 185 -16.77 10.05 14.16
N SER A 186 -16.83 9.02 13.32
CA SER A 186 -16.05 7.79 13.43
C SER A 186 -15.66 7.27 12.05
N THR A 187 -14.64 6.42 12.02
CA THR A 187 -14.18 5.72 10.82
C THR A 187 -14.22 4.21 11.06
N ALA A 188 -15.02 3.50 10.30
CA ALA A 188 -15.11 2.04 10.40
C ALA A 188 -14.07 1.38 9.47
N VAL A 189 -13.33 0.41 9.99
CA VAL A 189 -12.45 -0.45 9.19
C VAL A 189 -13.22 -1.71 8.81
N TRP A 190 -13.28 -2.02 7.52
CA TRP A 190 -14.01 -3.17 6.98
C TRP A 190 -13.06 -4.18 6.36
N LEU A 191 -13.27 -5.47 6.63
CA LEU A 191 -12.71 -6.57 5.84
C LEU A 191 -13.66 -6.79 4.65
N VAL A 192 -13.22 -6.44 3.43
CA VAL A 192 -14.06 -6.47 2.22
C VAL A 192 -13.77 -7.66 1.31
N ALA A 193 -12.59 -8.30 1.43
CA ALA A 193 -12.28 -9.57 0.78
C ALA A 193 -11.38 -10.48 1.64
N GLY A 194 -11.45 -11.79 1.44
CA GLY A 194 -10.65 -12.79 2.18
C GLY A 194 -11.25 -13.24 3.52
N GLY A 195 -12.52 -12.90 3.79
CA GLY A 195 -13.33 -13.43 4.90
C GLY A 195 -14.30 -14.54 4.45
N PHE A 196 -15.08 -15.07 5.39
CA PHE A 196 -15.94 -16.24 5.16
C PHE A 196 -17.25 -15.93 4.41
N SER A 197 -17.81 -14.72 4.57
CA SER A 197 -19.01 -14.27 3.85
C SER A 197 -19.24 -12.77 4.07
N SER A 198 -19.48 -12.00 3.01
CA SER A 198 -19.77 -10.55 2.98
C SER A 198 -18.71 -9.59 3.56
N PRO A 199 -18.73 -8.30 3.15
CA PRO A 199 -18.00 -7.25 3.85
C PRO A 199 -18.38 -7.19 5.33
N ARG A 200 -17.40 -7.09 6.22
CA ARG A 200 -17.63 -7.08 7.68
C ARG A 200 -16.81 -5.98 8.36
N ALA A 201 -17.44 -5.16 9.19
CA ALA A 201 -16.75 -4.24 10.09
C ALA A 201 -15.86 -5.03 11.07
N VAL A 202 -14.61 -4.61 11.23
CA VAL A 202 -13.60 -5.27 12.09
C VAL A 202 -13.02 -4.34 13.17
N ALA A 203 -13.20 -3.03 13.02
CA ALA A 203 -12.88 -2.01 14.01
C ALA A 203 -13.73 -0.76 13.75
N GLU A 204 -14.01 0.01 14.80
CA GLU A 204 -14.52 1.38 14.68
C GLU A 204 -13.54 2.31 15.41
N LEU A 205 -13.13 3.37 14.72
CA LEU A 205 -12.11 4.31 15.18
C LEU A 205 -12.76 5.67 15.47
N PRO A 206 -12.38 6.37 16.54
CA PRO A 206 -12.90 7.70 16.80
C PRO A 206 -12.36 8.70 15.76
N GLY A 207 -13.19 9.69 15.40
CA GLY A 207 -12.82 10.75 14.46
C GLY A 207 -12.69 10.28 13.01
N ARG A 208 -12.09 11.16 12.20
CA ARG A 208 -11.88 10.94 10.77
C ARG A 208 -10.48 10.35 10.58
N CYS A 209 -10.39 9.16 10.00
CA CYS A 209 -9.11 8.48 9.77
C CYS A 209 -8.85 8.34 8.26
N THR A 210 -7.61 8.57 7.85
CA THR A 210 -7.14 8.51 6.46
C THR A 210 -5.83 7.74 6.34
N GLY A 211 -5.18 7.78 5.18
CA GLY A 211 -3.95 7.02 4.93
C GLY A 211 -4.21 5.51 4.93
N GLY A 212 -3.36 4.76 5.65
CA GLY A 212 -3.43 3.30 5.74
C GLY A 212 -2.14 2.60 5.32
N SER A 213 -1.24 2.36 6.28
CA SER A 213 0.01 1.61 6.06
C SER A 213 0.07 0.37 6.96
N TRP A 214 0.48 -0.77 6.41
CA TRP A 214 0.63 -2.01 7.18
C TRP A 214 1.98 -2.04 7.89
N LEU A 215 1.97 -2.18 9.21
CA LEU A 215 3.19 -2.13 10.03
C LEU A 215 3.90 -3.48 10.19
N GLU A 216 3.23 -4.58 9.85
CA GLU A 216 3.78 -5.93 9.95
C GLU A 216 3.12 -6.90 8.95
N ARG A 217 3.72 -8.08 8.76
CA ARG A 217 3.39 -8.99 7.65
C ARG A 217 2.06 -9.74 7.76
N THR A 218 1.50 -9.91 8.96
CA THR A 218 0.27 -10.71 9.18
C THR A 218 -1.02 -9.96 8.81
N GLY A 219 -0.95 -8.64 8.62
CA GLY A 219 -2.12 -7.80 8.29
C GLY A 219 -3.02 -7.55 9.51
N ARG A 220 -2.41 -7.46 10.69
CA ARG A 220 -3.02 -7.19 12.00
C ARG A 220 -2.82 -5.75 12.44
N LEU A 221 -1.61 -5.20 12.31
CA LEU A 221 -1.32 -3.82 12.72
C LEU A 221 -1.40 -2.88 11.53
N LEU A 222 -2.36 -1.97 11.58
CA LEU A 222 -2.61 -0.94 10.58
C LEU A 222 -2.31 0.43 11.19
N ALA A 223 -1.48 1.23 10.54
CA ALA A 223 -1.34 2.64 10.84
C ALA A 223 -2.34 3.45 10.01
N VAL A 224 -3.09 4.36 10.66
CA VAL A 224 -3.98 5.33 10.01
C VAL A 224 -3.70 6.73 10.53
N ASP A 225 -3.92 7.72 9.68
CA ASP A 225 -3.76 9.13 10.01
C ASP A 225 -5.08 9.67 10.56
N GLN A 226 -5.14 9.86 11.88
CA GLN A 226 -6.34 10.28 12.61
C GLN A 226 -6.37 11.80 12.78
N GLU A 227 -7.50 12.41 12.42
CA GLU A 227 -7.76 13.83 12.58
C GLU A 227 -8.38 14.13 13.96
N HIS A 228 -7.80 15.08 14.69
CA HIS A 228 -8.28 15.57 15.99
C HIS A 228 -7.98 17.07 16.12
N GLU A 229 -9.00 17.88 16.41
CA GLU A 229 -8.90 19.34 16.57
C GLU A 229 -8.15 20.06 15.43
N GLY A 230 -8.35 19.62 14.18
CA GLY A 230 -7.71 20.18 13.00
C GLY A 230 -6.25 19.77 12.78
N ARG A 231 -5.66 18.96 13.67
CA ARG A 231 -4.35 18.32 13.49
C ARG A 231 -4.53 16.87 13.05
N THR A 232 -3.58 16.33 12.29
CA THR A 232 -3.53 14.88 12.00
C THR A 232 -2.37 14.24 12.76
N LYS A 233 -2.61 13.09 13.41
CA LYS A 233 -1.59 12.23 14.03
C LYS A 233 -1.77 10.80 13.57
N THR A 234 -0.68 10.11 13.21
CA THR A 234 -0.77 8.67 12.92
C THR A 234 -0.94 7.85 14.20
N VAL A 235 -1.92 6.96 14.19
CA VAL A 235 -2.19 5.98 15.25
C VAL A 235 -2.07 4.55 14.72
N THR A 236 -1.63 3.63 15.58
CA THR A 236 -1.67 2.19 15.32
C THR A 236 -3.00 1.61 15.77
N VAL A 237 -3.62 0.82 14.89
CA VAL A 237 -4.86 0.05 15.11
C VAL A 237 -4.53 -1.44 15.13
N ASP A 238 -4.83 -2.12 16.23
CA ASP A 238 -4.68 -3.58 16.36
C ASP A 238 -5.99 -4.29 16.00
N LEU A 239 -6.10 -4.73 14.75
CA LEU A 239 -7.26 -5.49 14.24
C LEU A 239 -7.42 -6.87 14.90
N GLY A 240 -6.37 -7.39 15.55
CA GLY A 240 -6.41 -8.62 16.34
C GLY A 240 -6.97 -8.44 17.75
N ARG A 241 -7.07 -7.19 18.22
CA ARG A 241 -7.66 -6.80 19.51
C ARG A 241 -8.89 -5.89 19.31
N GLY A 242 -9.71 -6.21 18.32
CA GLY A 242 -10.98 -5.51 18.05
C GLY A 242 -10.83 -4.04 17.61
N GLY A 243 -9.65 -3.65 17.09
CA GLY A 243 -9.38 -2.28 16.69
C GLY A 243 -8.77 -1.39 17.77
N ALA A 244 -8.17 -1.98 18.83
CA ALA A 244 -7.52 -1.21 19.88
C ALA A 244 -6.51 -0.19 19.31
N VAL A 245 -6.71 1.09 19.64
CA VAL A 245 -5.94 2.22 19.10
C VAL A 245 -4.83 2.61 20.08
N SER A 246 -3.66 2.99 19.55
CA SER A 246 -2.55 3.56 20.31
C SER A 246 -1.79 4.60 19.46
N PRO A 247 -1.24 5.68 20.04
CA PRO A 247 -0.42 6.64 19.29
C PRO A 247 0.77 5.96 18.60
N LEU A 248 1.09 6.38 17.37
CA LEU A 248 2.29 5.95 16.66
C LEU A 248 3.26 7.12 16.45
N LEU A 249 2.76 8.21 15.87
CA LEU A 249 3.53 9.42 15.60
C LEU A 249 2.95 10.59 16.39
N GLU A 250 3.78 11.16 17.26
CA GLU A 250 3.49 12.33 18.09
C GLU A 250 4.83 13.04 18.33
N ILE A 251 5.39 13.63 17.27
CA ILE A 251 6.76 14.18 17.27
C ILE A 251 6.82 15.41 18.18
N THR A 252 5.85 16.30 18.03
CA THR A 252 5.55 17.40 18.97
C THR A 252 4.03 17.50 19.17
N GLU A 253 3.58 18.14 20.25
CA GLU A 253 2.16 18.31 20.55
C GLU A 253 1.41 19.10 19.46
N GLY A 254 2.04 20.17 18.94
CA GLY A 254 1.42 21.10 17.99
C GLY A 254 1.46 20.71 16.51
N SER A 255 2.27 19.71 16.13
CA SER A 255 2.51 19.33 14.72
C SER A 255 1.40 18.49 14.11
N THR A 256 1.38 18.43 12.77
CA THR A 256 0.69 17.41 12.00
C THR A 256 1.68 16.34 11.59
N ASP A 257 1.47 15.09 12.04
CA ASP A 257 2.33 13.94 11.75
C ASP A 257 1.55 12.88 10.96
N ARG A 258 1.99 12.58 9.74
CA ARG A 258 1.35 11.61 8.83
C ARG A 258 2.34 10.55 8.34
N LEU A 259 1.90 9.30 8.25
CA LEU A 259 2.73 8.19 7.79
C LEU A 259 2.49 7.91 6.31
N LEU A 260 3.47 8.24 5.46
CA LEU A 260 3.36 8.09 4.01
C LEU A 260 3.58 6.64 3.56
N LEU A 261 4.58 5.96 4.13
CA LEU A 261 4.87 4.54 3.89
C LEU A 261 5.50 3.90 5.13
N ALA A 262 5.29 2.60 5.29
CA ALA A 262 6.05 1.74 6.19
C ALA A 262 6.53 0.50 5.44
N ASP A 263 7.75 0.03 5.74
CA ASP A 263 8.21 -1.29 5.34
C ASP A 263 8.11 -2.27 6.53
N PRO A 264 7.24 -3.29 6.47
CA PRO A 264 7.05 -4.25 7.55
C PRO A 264 8.25 -5.21 7.74
N ASP A 265 9.22 -5.19 6.82
CA ASP A 265 10.40 -6.04 6.85
C ASP A 265 11.58 -5.45 7.64
N SER A 266 11.87 -4.17 7.42
CA SER A 266 12.94 -3.40 8.09
C SER A 266 12.44 -2.55 9.26
N GLY A 267 11.15 -2.24 9.29
CA GLY A 267 10.56 -1.26 10.21
C GLY A 267 10.80 0.21 9.81
N LEU A 268 11.34 0.48 8.61
CA LEU A 268 11.52 1.85 8.12
C LEU A 268 10.17 2.55 7.94
N LEU A 269 10.04 3.75 8.50
CA LEU A 269 8.88 4.62 8.37
C LEU A 269 9.27 5.87 7.57
N LEU A 270 8.49 6.21 6.56
CA LEU A 270 8.57 7.48 5.81
C LEU A 270 7.42 8.38 6.27
N ILE A 271 7.76 9.53 6.82
CA ILE A 271 6.87 10.40 7.57
C ILE A 271 6.79 11.75 6.87
N ARG A 272 5.63 12.40 6.95
CA ARG A 272 5.49 13.83 6.69
C ARG A 272 5.12 14.53 7.99
N SER A 273 5.87 15.58 8.32
CA SER A 273 5.63 16.36 9.55
C SER A 273 6.14 17.79 9.42
N ASP A 274 5.41 18.74 10.01
CA ASP A 274 5.82 20.13 10.17
C ASP A 274 6.51 20.40 11.53
N ALA A 275 6.75 19.37 12.35
CA ALA A 275 7.36 19.51 13.69
C ALA A 275 8.66 20.37 13.75
N PRO A 276 9.60 20.33 12.78
CA PRO A 276 10.79 21.19 12.82
C PRO A 276 10.53 22.64 12.38
N SER A 277 9.37 22.92 11.76
CA SER A 277 9.06 24.17 11.08
C SER A 277 7.53 24.28 10.92
N PRO A 278 6.79 24.70 11.96
CA PRO A 278 5.32 24.69 11.95
C PRO A 278 4.70 25.33 10.69
N GLY A 279 3.66 24.69 10.17
CA GLY A 279 3.02 25.07 8.90
C GLY A 279 3.81 24.72 7.63
N HIS A 280 5.04 24.18 7.74
CA HIS A 280 5.87 23.79 6.61
C HIS A 280 6.17 22.29 6.67
N GLU A 281 5.31 21.48 6.04
CA GLU A 281 5.49 20.03 5.99
C GLU A 281 6.86 19.63 5.39
N ARG A 282 7.58 18.75 6.08
CA ARG A 282 8.86 18.18 5.64
C ARG A 282 8.78 16.67 5.56
N LEU A 283 9.53 16.08 4.63
CA LEU A 283 9.78 14.64 4.65
C LEU A 283 10.77 14.27 5.75
N ALA A 284 10.46 13.15 6.41
CA ALA A 284 11.20 12.62 7.52
C ALA A 284 11.23 11.09 7.48
N TRP A 285 12.08 10.50 8.32
CA TRP A 285 12.10 9.06 8.53
C TRP A 285 12.34 8.68 9.98
N GLY A 286 11.86 7.49 10.34
CA GLY A 286 12.08 6.85 11.63
C GLY A 286 12.11 5.33 11.51
N VAL A 287 12.28 4.64 12.63
CA VAL A 287 12.23 3.18 12.70
C VAL A 287 11.17 2.78 13.71
N LEU A 288 10.26 1.90 13.32
CA LEU A 288 9.20 1.38 14.18
C LEU A 288 9.79 0.71 15.42
N GLY A 289 9.42 1.20 16.61
CA GLY A 289 9.98 0.72 17.88
C GLY A 289 11.43 1.13 18.16
N GLY A 290 12.03 2.01 17.34
CA GLY A 290 13.34 2.58 17.59
C GLY A 290 13.35 3.57 18.76
N THR A 291 14.51 3.76 19.38
CA THR A 291 14.72 4.76 20.45
C THR A 291 15.39 6.04 19.95
N LEU A 292 15.65 6.14 18.64
CA LEU A 292 16.27 7.30 18.01
C LEU A 292 15.16 8.25 17.52
N PRO A 293 15.30 9.59 17.69
CA PRO A 293 14.32 10.55 17.19
C PRO A 293 14.08 10.44 15.67
N VAL A 294 12.93 10.92 15.23
CA VAL A 294 12.61 11.12 13.81
C VAL A 294 13.63 12.09 13.19
N ARG A 295 14.05 11.81 11.96
CA ARG A 295 15.11 12.56 11.26
C ARG A 295 14.55 13.24 10.02
N PHE A 296 14.96 14.48 9.80
CA PHE A 296 14.53 15.31 8.67
C PHE A 296 15.74 15.61 7.75
N PRO A 297 15.96 14.82 6.67
CA PRO A 297 17.13 14.98 5.81
C PRO A 297 16.98 16.22 4.92
N GLU A 298 17.98 17.13 4.93
CA GLU A 298 17.93 18.34 4.08
C GLU A 298 17.96 18.00 2.58
N CYS A 299 18.55 16.86 2.18
CA CYS A 299 18.53 16.39 0.79
C CYS A 299 17.13 15.96 0.28
N LEU A 300 16.13 15.86 1.16
CA LEU A 300 14.73 15.66 0.80
C LEU A 300 13.92 16.97 0.86
N ARG A 301 14.58 18.12 1.04
CA ARG A 301 13.96 19.43 0.96
C ARG A 301 14.25 20.04 -0.41
N LEU A 302 13.36 19.78 -1.37
CA LEU A 302 13.39 20.40 -2.69
C LEU A 302 12.38 21.57 -2.71
N PRO A 303 12.83 22.84 -2.87
CA PRO A 303 11.93 23.96 -3.12
C PRO A 303 11.05 23.70 -4.35
N ASP A 304 9.81 24.20 -4.31
CA ASP A 304 8.86 24.18 -5.42
C ASP A 304 8.56 22.79 -6.03
N CYS A 305 8.85 21.72 -5.27
CA CYS A 305 8.65 20.33 -5.67
C CYS A 305 7.87 19.54 -4.61
N ALA A 306 6.84 18.81 -5.01
CA ALA A 306 6.18 17.84 -4.16
C ALA A 306 6.92 16.49 -4.24
N ILE A 307 7.33 15.96 -3.08
CA ILE A 307 7.97 14.64 -2.98
C ILE A 307 7.00 13.64 -2.34
N THR A 308 6.72 12.56 -3.05
CA THR A 308 5.83 11.47 -2.62
C THR A 308 6.57 10.14 -2.68
N PRO A 309 6.96 9.55 -1.52
CA PRO A 309 7.42 8.16 -1.47
C PRO A 309 6.35 7.21 -2.00
N PHE A 310 6.74 6.23 -2.82
CA PHE A 310 5.82 5.21 -3.33
C PHE A 310 6.29 3.76 -3.16
N ALA A 311 7.59 3.52 -2.91
CA ALA A 311 8.10 2.19 -2.58
C ALA A 311 9.33 2.24 -1.67
N ILE A 312 9.47 1.25 -0.79
CA ILE A 312 10.66 1.01 0.04
C ILE A 312 11.23 -0.38 -0.33
N GLN A 313 12.56 -0.52 -0.35
CA GLN A 313 13.24 -1.78 -0.58
C GLN A 313 12.99 -2.74 0.60
N PRO A 314 12.27 -3.85 0.38
CA PRO A 314 11.96 -4.78 1.46
C PRO A 314 13.21 -5.56 1.88
N GLY A 315 13.12 -6.17 3.06
CA GLY A 315 14.02 -7.24 3.46
C GLY A 315 15.34 -6.83 4.09
N GLN A 316 15.63 -5.53 4.23
CA GLN A 316 16.81 -5.01 4.95
C GLN A 316 16.60 -5.06 6.47
N ALA A 317 16.27 -6.24 6.99
CA ALA A 317 16.08 -6.47 8.41
C ALA A 317 17.32 -6.04 9.20
N LEU A 318 17.12 -5.38 10.35
CA LEU A 318 18.15 -4.81 11.23
C LEU A 318 18.98 -3.64 10.63
N THR A 319 18.79 -3.27 9.36
CA THR A 319 19.49 -2.13 8.72
C THR A 319 18.53 -1.26 7.88
N PRO A 320 17.45 -0.72 8.48
CA PRO A 320 16.48 0.13 7.77
C PRO A 320 17.12 1.35 7.09
N GLU A 321 18.24 1.85 7.60
CA GLU A 321 19.01 2.92 6.99
C GLU A 321 19.62 2.57 5.63
N ARG A 322 19.66 1.28 5.27
CA ARG A 322 20.13 0.80 3.95
C ARG A 322 19.02 0.60 2.93
N CYS A 323 17.74 0.63 3.30
CA CYS A 323 16.63 0.52 2.35
C CYS A 323 16.74 1.60 1.26
N ALA A 324 16.69 1.21 -0.01
CA ALA A 324 16.35 2.16 -1.07
C ALA A 324 14.89 2.59 -0.94
N VAL A 325 14.63 3.88 -1.14
CA VAL A 325 13.29 4.46 -1.19
C VAL A 325 13.12 5.07 -2.56
N ALA A 326 12.02 4.72 -3.23
CA ALA A 326 11.63 5.33 -4.49
C ALA A 326 10.63 6.45 -4.22
N LEU A 327 10.92 7.62 -4.80
CA LEU A 327 10.20 8.86 -4.62
C LEU A 327 9.70 9.32 -5.99
N ARG A 328 8.42 9.71 -6.08
CA ARG A 328 7.93 10.55 -7.16
C ARG A 328 8.25 11.99 -6.78
N ILE A 329 8.83 12.74 -7.71
CA ILE A 329 9.08 14.17 -7.53
C ILE A 329 8.30 14.89 -8.62
N ASP A 330 7.35 15.73 -8.22
CA ASP A 330 6.51 16.55 -9.09
C ASP A 330 6.94 18.02 -8.92
N GLY A 331 7.35 18.68 -10.01
CA GLY A 331 7.78 20.08 -9.98
C GLY A 331 7.54 20.80 -11.31
N VAL A 332 8.03 22.03 -11.45
CA VAL A 332 7.81 22.85 -12.66
C VAL A 332 8.38 22.24 -13.95
N ALA A 333 9.38 21.37 -13.84
CA ALA A 333 9.97 20.62 -14.95
C ALA A 333 9.19 19.34 -15.31
N GLY A 334 8.04 19.08 -14.68
CA GLY A 334 7.26 17.86 -14.80
C GLY A 334 7.52 16.87 -13.66
N THR A 335 7.30 15.58 -13.93
CA THR A 335 7.43 14.50 -12.94
C THR A 335 8.60 13.58 -13.27
N TRP A 336 9.43 13.27 -12.27
CA TRP A 336 10.56 12.33 -12.40
C TRP A 336 10.74 11.47 -11.14
N LEU A 337 11.78 10.63 -11.13
CA LEU A 337 12.08 9.69 -10.05
C LEU A 337 13.20 10.21 -9.15
N GLY A 338 13.03 10.07 -7.85
CA GLY A 338 14.09 10.13 -6.85
C GLY A 338 14.39 8.74 -6.29
N ILE A 339 15.66 8.41 -6.10
CA ILE A 339 16.10 7.25 -5.30
C ILE A 339 16.94 7.78 -4.14
N TRP A 340 16.61 7.35 -2.92
CA TRP A 340 17.26 7.81 -1.70
C TRP A 340 17.43 6.66 -0.71
N ARG A 341 18.38 6.78 0.24
CA ARG A 341 18.56 5.84 1.36
C ARG A 341 18.73 6.61 2.66
N PRO A 342 18.18 6.15 3.81
CA PRO A 342 18.30 6.92 5.05
C PRO A 342 19.72 7.09 5.62
N ALA A 343 20.66 6.22 5.26
CA ALA A 343 22.09 6.39 5.55
C ALA A 343 22.80 7.41 4.63
N GLU A 344 22.19 7.78 3.50
CA GLU A 344 22.78 8.66 2.49
C GLU A 344 22.28 10.10 2.63
N ARG A 345 23.19 11.06 2.40
CA ARG A 345 22.91 12.51 2.43
C ARG A 345 22.59 13.09 1.06
N THR A 346 22.32 12.23 0.08
CA THR A 346 22.15 12.58 -1.32
C THR A 346 20.88 11.93 -1.86
N LEU A 347 20.10 12.71 -2.59
CA LEU A 347 18.98 12.24 -3.39
C LEU A 347 19.47 12.01 -4.82
N HIS A 348 19.29 10.80 -5.35
CA HIS A 348 19.69 10.46 -6.71
C HIS A 348 18.50 10.71 -7.65
N HIS A 349 18.64 11.68 -8.56
CA HIS A 349 17.60 12.03 -9.53
C HIS A 349 17.71 11.12 -10.77
N VAL A 350 16.61 10.53 -11.20
CA VAL A 350 16.55 9.59 -12.33
C VAL A 350 15.39 9.99 -13.26
N PRO A 351 15.57 10.02 -14.59
CA PRO A 351 14.48 10.27 -15.52
C PRO A 351 13.42 9.16 -15.43
N ALA A 352 12.14 9.53 -15.42
CA ALA A 352 11.06 8.56 -15.49
C ALA A 352 11.01 7.87 -16.88
N PRO A 353 10.78 6.55 -16.95
CA PRO A 353 10.51 5.87 -18.21
C PRO A 353 9.31 6.48 -18.96
N GLU A 354 9.37 6.51 -20.30
CA GLU A 354 8.23 6.97 -21.11
C GLU A 354 6.98 6.13 -20.81
N GLY A 355 5.86 6.80 -20.52
CA GLY A 355 4.60 6.14 -20.20
C GLY A 355 4.60 5.44 -18.83
N TRP A 356 5.55 5.74 -17.93
CA TRP A 356 5.51 5.27 -16.54
C TRP A 356 4.12 5.49 -15.93
N LEU A 357 3.61 4.47 -15.24
CA LEU A 357 2.39 4.59 -14.45
C LEU A 357 2.73 5.36 -13.17
N THR A 358 2.77 6.69 -13.31
CA THR A 358 3.28 7.66 -12.34
C THR A 358 2.89 7.38 -10.88
N GLY A 359 3.89 7.27 -10.01
CA GLY A 359 3.72 6.94 -8.60
C GLY A 359 3.49 5.45 -8.32
N CYS A 360 3.61 4.57 -9.32
CA CYS A 360 3.47 3.13 -9.17
C CYS A 360 4.81 2.41 -9.42
N GLY A 361 5.17 1.51 -8.52
CA GLY A 361 6.35 0.66 -8.66
C GLY A 361 6.63 -0.13 -7.38
N ALA A 362 7.50 -1.12 -7.48
CA ALA A 362 7.90 -1.97 -6.36
C ALA A 362 9.40 -2.25 -6.40
N TRP A 363 10.05 -2.30 -5.24
CA TRP A 363 11.42 -2.77 -5.12
C TRP A 363 11.45 -4.28 -4.96
N THR A 364 12.36 -4.96 -5.65
CA THR A 364 12.78 -6.31 -5.25
C THR A 364 13.64 -6.23 -3.98
N ARG A 365 13.74 -7.35 -3.26
CA ARG A 365 14.61 -7.49 -2.08
C ARG A 365 16.08 -7.18 -2.41
N GLU A 366 16.50 -7.54 -3.61
CA GLU A 366 17.84 -7.37 -4.18
C GLU A 366 18.15 -5.91 -4.55
N GLY A 367 17.17 -5.01 -4.51
CA GLY A 367 17.37 -3.59 -4.80
C GLY A 367 17.23 -3.25 -6.28
N THR A 368 16.35 -3.93 -7.02
CA THR A 368 15.90 -3.48 -8.35
C THR A 368 14.52 -2.86 -8.25
N LEU A 369 14.35 -1.63 -8.73
CA LEU A 369 13.06 -0.94 -8.80
C LEU A 369 12.35 -1.34 -10.10
N HIS A 370 11.18 -1.94 -9.95
CA HIS A 370 10.28 -2.28 -11.04
C HIS A 370 9.23 -1.17 -11.22
N LEU A 371 9.15 -0.62 -12.43
CA LEU A 371 8.27 0.49 -12.79
C LEU A 371 7.36 0.07 -13.96
N PRO A 372 6.07 -0.20 -13.70
CA PRO A 372 5.10 -0.47 -14.76
C PRO A 372 4.96 0.74 -15.68
N TYR A 373 4.91 0.52 -17.00
CA TYR A 373 4.72 1.59 -17.99
C TYR A 373 3.85 1.13 -19.17
N ALA A 374 3.19 2.10 -19.82
CA ALA A 374 2.38 1.90 -21.02
C ALA A 374 2.69 3.00 -22.04
N THR A 375 3.23 2.63 -23.21
CA THR A 375 3.31 3.50 -24.40
C THR A 375 2.36 3.02 -25.50
N ARG A 376 2.33 3.72 -26.63
CA ARG A 376 1.59 3.26 -27.82
C ARG A 376 2.18 1.97 -28.42
N ALA A 377 3.51 1.80 -28.33
CA ALA A 377 4.21 0.64 -28.85
C ALA A 377 4.23 -0.52 -27.83
N VAL A 378 4.37 -0.21 -26.54
CA VAL A 378 4.45 -1.19 -25.45
C VAL A 378 3.21 -1.02 -24.54
N PRO A 379 2.10 -1.73 -24.82
CA PRO A 379 0.86 -1.57 -24.06
C PRO A 379 0.94 -2.04 -22.60
N CYS A 380 1.89 -2.92 -22.29
CA CYS A 380 2.21 -3.40 -20.95
C CYS A 380 3.72 -3.62 -20.89
N GLY A 381 4.42 -2.81 -20.10
CA GLY A 381 5.87 -2.89 -19.93
C GLY A 381 6.28 -2.76 -18.47
N LEU A 382 7.48 -3.23 -18.15
CA LEU A 382 8.08 -3.14 -16.83
C LEU A 382 9.54 -2.71 -16.96
N ALA A 383 9.83 -1.44 -16.63
CA ALA A 383 11.20 -0.95 -16.59
C ALA A 383 11.85 -1.44 -15.29
N ARG A 384 13.12 -1.83 -15.36
CA ARG A 384 13.90 -2.34 -14.22
C ARG A 384 15.12 -1.45 -14.02
N LEU A 385 15.18 -0.75 -12.89
CA LEU A 385 16.26 0.17 -12.54
C LEU A 385 16.99 -0.37 -11.29
N PRO A 386 18.29 -0.70 -11.36
CA PRO A 386 19.03 -1.03 -10.15
C PRO A 386 19.10 0.21 -9.25
N ALA A 387 19.01 0.01 -7.93
CA ALA A 387 19.35 1.07 -6.99
C ALA A 387 20.81 1.51 -7.23
N PRO A 388 21.13 2.81 -7.11
CA PRO A 388 22.53 3.26 -7.09
C PRO A 388 23.33 2.44 -6.07
N PRO A 389 24.57 2.04 -6.40
CA PRO A 389 25.43 1.33 -5.48
C PRO A 389 25.68 2.20 -4.26
N HIS A 390 25.68 1.60 -3.08
CA HIS A 390 26.06 2.30 -1.86
C HIS A 390 27.46 2.90 -2.03
N GLY A 391 27.56 4.22 -1.91
CA GLY A 391 28.88 4.84 -1.74
C GLY A 391 29.56 4.27 -0.49
N PRO A 392 30.89 4.12 -0.47
CA PRO A 392 31.59 3.79 0.77
C PRO A 392 31.23 4.86 1.81
N GLY A 393 30.56 4.43 2.89
CA GLY A 393 30.19 5.34 3.97
C GLY A 393 31.44 6.05 4.51
N PRO A 394 31.31 7.29 5.01
CA PRO A 394 32.46 8.05 5.51
C PRO A 394 33.23 7.21 6.52
N ALA A 395 34.50 6.91 6.20
CA ALA A 395 35.34 6.08 7.05
C ALA A 395 35.36 6.70 8.45
N ARG A 396 34.92 5.92 9.46
CA ARG A 396 34.95 6.35 10.86
C ARG A 396 36.40 6.77 11.16
N PRO A 397 36.65 8.04 11.54
CA PRO A 397 38.01 8.47 11.84
C PRO A 397 38.56 7.57 12.97
N PRO A 398 39.82 7.12 12.88
CA PRO A 398 40.38 6.22 13.88
C PRO A 398 40.32 6.91 15.24
N THR A 399 39.53 6.34 16.16
CA THR A 399 39.47 6.80 17.56
C THR A 399 40.84 6.64 18.17
N ARG A 400 41.52 7.78 18.37
CA ARG A 400 42.82 7.86 19.04
C ARG A 400 42.58 7.58 20.53
N ASP A 401 43.00 6.40 20.99
CA ASP A 401 42.76 5.86 22.33
C ASP A 401 43.49 6.70 23.40
N PRO A 402 42.80 7.47 24.27
CA PRO A 402 43.43 8.19 25.37
C PRO A 402 43.28 7.37 26.64
N ARG A 403 44.21 6.43 26.86
CA ARG A 403 44.36 5.79 28.17
C ARG A 403 44.96 6.79 29.15
N GLY A 404 44.18 7.23 30.13
CA GLY A 404 44.61 8.23 31.11
C GLY A 404 43.58 8.43 32.22
N THR A 405 43.61 7.56 33.23
CA THR A 405 42.79 7.56 34.45
C THR A 405 42.75 8.89 35.22
N ALA A 406 41.55 9.29 35.68
CA ALA A 406 41.30 9.76 37.04
C ALA A 406 39.79 9.69 37.38
N ALA A 407 39.44 9.55 38.67
CA ALA A 407 38.08 9.27 39.14
C ALA A 407 37.31 10.51 39.63
N GLY A 408 35.97 10.47 39.56
CA GLY A 408 35.05 11.47 40.10
C GLY A 408 33.64 10.88 40.34
N THR A 409 32.98 11.24 41.44
CA THR A 409 32.03 10.34 42.12
C THR A 409 30.60 10.89 42.25
N ARG A 410 29.59 10.21 41.63
CA ARG A 410 28.11 10.32 41.86
C ARG A 410 27.51 11.74 41.60
N THR A 411 26.22 12.00 41.36
CA THR A 411 24.94 11.27 41.50
C THR A 411 23.95 11.83 40.44
N GLY A 412 22.96 11.12 39.87
CA GLY A 412 22.60 9.70 39.95
C GLY A 412 21.08 9.44 39.87
N ALA A 413 20.46 9.50 38.69
CA ALA A 413 19.02 9.28 38.46
C ALA A 413 18.70 7.84 38.01
N ARG A 414 17.75 7.18 38.69
CA ARG A 414 17.44 5.75 38.54
C ARG A 414 16.19 5.58 37.68
N ALA A 415 16.33 5.17 36.42
CA ALA A 415 15.22 4.79 35.54
C ALA A 415 15.25 3.28 35.25
N VAL A 416 14.10 2.63 35.33
CA VAL A 416 13.96 1.16 35.20
C VAL A 416 14.09 0.70 33.75
N ALA A 417 15.16 -0.04 33.46
CA ALA A 417 15.33 -0.74 32.18
C ALA A 417 14.61 -2.09 32.20
N GLY A 418 13.49 -2.19 31.47
CA GLY A 418 12.69 -3.42 31.33
C GLY A 418 13.00 -4.18 30.03
N ALA A 419 13.46 -5.42 30.19
CA ALA A 419 13.87 -6.39 29.16
C ALA A 419 13.08 -6.42 27.82
N TRP A 420 13.79 -6.16 26.71
CA TRP A 420 13.36 -6.49 25.33
C TRP A 420 14.49 -7.06 24.46
N VAL A 421 15.30 -7.99 24.99
CA VAL A 421 16.24 -8.80 24.18
C VAL A 421 16.19 -10.26 24.64
N ARG A 422 15.18 -11.02 24.13
CA ARG A 422 15.18 -12.51 24.03
C ARG A 422 13.89 -13.04 23.37
N ALA A 423 13.76 -12.83 22.05
CA ALA A 423 12.75 -13.52 21.24
C ALA A 423 13.15 -13.72 19.74
N MET A 424 14.42 -13.46 19.36
CA MET A 424 14.91 -13.59 17.97
C MET A 424 16.26 -14.34 17.89
N ALA A 425 16.47 -15.35 18.74
CA ALA A 425 17.68 -16.19 18.70
C ALA A 425 17.43 -17.61 19.25
N ALA A 426 16.61 -18.40 18.54
CA ALA A 426 16.37 -19.82 18.87
C ALA A 426 15.85 -20.63 17.67
N ALA A 427 16.58 -20.65 16.54
CA ALA A 427 16.35 -21.62 15.45
C ALA A 427 17.56 -21.70 14.48
N ALA A 428 18.75 -21.96 15.02
CA ALA A 428 19.91 -22.36 14.22
C ALA A 428 20.42 -23.71 14.77
N PRO A 429 20.32 -24.83 14.02
CA PRO A 429 20.87 -26.10 14.48
C PRO A 429 22.40 -26.03 14.43
N SER A 430 23.05 -26.22 15.58
CA SER A 430 24.51 -26.31 15.67
C SER A 430 25.00 -27.64 15.12
N ALA A 431 25.92 -27.59 14.15
CA ALA A 431 26.62 -28.76 13.65
C ALA A 431 27.57 -29.32 14.73
N GLY A 432 27.48 -30.62 14.98
CA GLY A 432 28.45 -31.38 15.77
C GLY A 432 28.97 -32.57 14.97
N ALA A 433 30.25 -32.57 14.64
CA ALA A 433 31.00 -33.78 14.27
C ALA A 433 31.57 -34.38 15.57
N PRO A 434 31.82 -35.71 15.67
CA PRO A 434 32.87 -36.37 14.88
C PRO A 434 32.53 -37.81 14.41
N GLY A 435 33.41 -38.42 13.60
CA GLY A 435 33.40 -39.89 13.41
C GLY A 435 33.77 -40.38 12.01
N SER A 436 35.06 -40.72 11.83
CA SER A 436 35.62 -41.42 10.67
C SER A 436 34.84 -42.67 10.22
N GLY A 437 34.58 -42.81 8.92
CA GLY A 437 34.15 -44.06 8.27
C GLY A 437 34.09 -43.92 6.74
N ALA A 438 34.94 -44.64 6.00
CA ALA A 438 35.10 -44.47 4.56
C ALA A 438 34.23 -45.41 3.71
N ALA A 439 33.60 -44.89 2.65
CA ALA A 439 33.29 -45.60 1.40
C ALA A 439 32.85 -44.62 0.29
N ARG A 440 32.99 -45.01 -0.98
CA ARG A 440 32.69 -44.25 -2.21
C ARG A 440 32.08 -45.23 -3.25
N PRO A 441 31.54 -44.79 -4.41
CA PRO A 441 30.18 -44.24 -4.63
C PRO A 441 29.32 -45.11 -5.59
N GLY A 442 28.05 -44.75 -5.82
CA GLY A 442 27.19 -45.36 -6.88
C GLY A 442 25.86 -44.60 -7.13
N PRO A 443 25.28 -44.55 -8.37
CA PRO A 443 24.17 -43.65 -8.72
C PRO A 443 22.82 -44.32 -9.13
N ALA A 444 21.86 -43.49 -9.59
CA ALA A 444 20.50 -43.77 -10.12
C ALA A 444 19.38 -43.97 -9.05
N GLY A 445 18.09 -43.65 -9.31
CA GLY A 445 17.45 -42.99 -10.46
C GLY A 445 15.90 -42.95 -10.37
N ALA A 446 15.23 -42.28 -11.33
CA ALA A 446 13.84 -42.43 -11.78
C ALA A 446 12.59 -42.24 -10.83
N SER A 447 11.89 -41.12 -11.01
CA SER A 447 10.50 -40.99 -11.53
C SER A 447 9.37 -42.01 -11.17
N ALA A 448 8.31 -41.50 -10.50
CA ALA A 448 6.87 -41.77 -10.74
C ALA A 448 6.06 -40.61 -10.09
N ARG A 449 5.01 -39.94 -10.62
CA ARG A 449 3.89 -40.21 -11.55
C ARG A 449 2.89 -41.30 -11.12
N SER A 450 1.85 -40.91 -10.37
CA SER A 450 0.43 -40.88 -10.81
C SER A 450 -0.57 -40.95 -9.64
N ALA A 451 -1.75 -40.32 -9.82
CA ALA A 451 -2.91 -40.33 -8.90
C ALA A 451 -3.92 -41.44 -9.35
N PRO A 452 -5.23 -41.46 -8.99
CA PRO A 452 -6.00 -40.75 -7.94
C PRO A 452 -6.92 -41.69 -7.10
N GLY A 453 -7.67 -41.16 -6.12
CA GLY A 453 -8.75 -41.90 -5.44
C GLY A 453 -9.56 -41.09 -4.42
N ALA A 454 -10.89 -41.10 -4.57
CA ALA A 454 -11.92 -40.56 -3.65
C ALA A 454 -13.20 -41.43 -3.83
N PRO A 455 -14.32 -41.28 -3.08
CA PRO A 455 -14.61 -40.38 -1.95
C PRO A 455 -15.25 -41.14 -0.74
N ALA A 456 -16.18 -40.49 0.01
CA ALA A 456 -17.05 -40.99 1.11
C ALA A 456 -16.48 -40.85 2.55
N ALA A 457 -17.24 -40.52 3.60
CA ALA A 457 -18.64 -40.02 3.72
C ALA A 457 -18.80 -39.16 5.00
N ALA A 458 -19.96 -38.55 5.20
CA ALA A 458 -20.25 -37.65 6.31
C ALA A 458 -20.53 -38.38 7.65
N ALA A 459 -20.15 -37.75 8.78
CA ALA A 459 -20.73 -37.99 10.09
C ALA A 459 -20.57 -36.78 11.03
N ALA A 460 -21.67 -36.35 11.63
CA ALA A 460 -21.79 -35.48 12.80
C ALA A 460 -23.12 -35.85 13.51
N PRO A 461 -23.39 -35.46 14.77
CA PRO A 461 -22.57 -34.68 15.69
C PRO A 461 -22.26 -35.42 17.02
N GLY A 462 -21.40 -34.83 17.86
CA GLY A 462 -21.18 -35.28 19.23
C GLY A 462 -20.99 -34.08 20.16
N GLY A 463 -21.92 -33.86 21.09
CA GLY A 463 -21.81 -32.83 22.12
C GLY A 463 -21.16 -33.38 23.39
N GLY A 464 -20.43 -32.54 24.13
CA GLY A 464 -19.85 -32.93 25.41
C GLY A 464 -18.89 -31.90 26.01
N ARG A 465 -19.31 -31.30 27.13
CA ARG A 465 -18.54 -30.58 28.17
C ARG A 465 -17.03 -30.41 27.96
N GLY A 466 -16.57 -29.15 28.02
CA GLY A 466 -15.18 -28.87 28.41
C GLY A 466 -14.97 -28.95 29.93
N PRO A 467 -13.72 -28.84 30.41
CA PRO A 467 -13.40 -28.34 31.73
C PRO A 467 -12.68 -26.98 31.66
N ALA A 468 -12.77 -26.20 32.75
CA ALA A 468 -12.03 -24.96 32.93
C ALA A 468 -10.54 -25.23 33.19
N GLY A 469 -9.67 -24.26 32.87
CA GLY A 469 -8.24 -24.36 33.17
C GLY A 469 -7.45 -23.07 32.96
N ALA A 470 -6.97 -22.50 34.05
CA ALA A 470 -5.90 -21.50 34.19
C ALA A 470 -6.05 -20.13 33.49
N ALA A 471 -6.05 -19.08 34.30
CA ALA A 471 -5.77 -17.73 33.86
C ALA A 471 -4.32 -17.61 33.35
N GLY A 472 -4.16 -17.04 32.16
CA GLY A 472 -2.90 -16.50 31.66
C GLY A 472 -3.07 -14.99 31.46
N GLU A 473 -2.76 -14.21 32.50
CA GLU A 473 -2.79 -12.75 32.44
C GLU A 473 -1.60 -12.24 31.63
N PHE A 474 -1.71 -12.30 30.29
CA PHE A 474 -0.64 -11.87 29.40
C PHE A 474 -0.58 -10.34 29.33
N ALA A 475 0.51 -9.82 29.89
CA ALA A 475 0.75 -8.40 30.14
C ALA A 475 0.49 -7.48 28.95
N ALA A 476 0.08 -6.25 29.26
CA ALA A 476 -0.31 -5.23 28.30
C ALA A 476 0.84 -4.82 27.36
N PHE A 477 0.72 -5.20 26.09
CA PHE A 477 1.51 -4.60 25.01
C PHE A 477 0.89 -3.26 24.62
N ARG A 478 1.47 -2.15 25.10
CA ARG A 478 1.25 -0.79 24.63
C ARG A 478 2.53 -0.30 23.95
N PRO A 479 2.53 0.10 22.67
CA PRO A 479 3.72 0.71 22.06
C PRO A 479 4.03 2.05 22.73
N VAL A 480 5.31 2.37 22.86
CA VAL A 480 5.79 3.64 23.41
C VAL A 480 5.91 4.65 22.27
N PRO A 481 5.38 5.88 22.38
CA PRO A 481 5.52 6.90 21.35
C PRO A 481 6.98 7.31 21.18
N LEU A 482 7.39 7.53 19.93
CA LEU A 482 8.74 7.96 19.56
C LEU A 482 8.92 9.44 19.96
N ARG A 483 9.66 9.72 21.04
CA ARG A 483 9.87 11.08 21.57
C ARG A 483 11.29 11.59 21.31
N GLU A 484 11.42 12.90 21.15
CA GLU A 484 12.69 13.57 20.83
C GLU A 484 13.65 13.66 22.03
N ALA A 485 14.93 13.90 21.70
CA ALA A 485 15.96 14.37 22.61
C ALA A 485 16.40 15.79 22.17
N PRO A 486 16.81 16.68 23.09
CA PRO A 486 16.91 18.11 22.80
C PRO A 486 17.94 18.47 21.74
N LEU A 487 17.56 19.42 20.88
CA LEU A 487 18.43 20.07 19.89
C LEU A 487 19.56 20.83 20.61
N ILE A 488 20.81 20.39 20.44
CA ILE A 488 21.97 21.17 20.88
C ILE A 488 22.15 22.32 19.88
N GLY A 489 21.67 23.51 20.24
CA GLY A 489 22.04 24.73 19.56
C GLY A 489 23.53 25.03 19.80
N GLN A 490 24.32 25.10 18.72
CA GLN A 490 25.63 25.73 18.82
C GLN A 490 25.43 27.25 18.88
N GLY A 491 25.59 27.80 20.08
CA GLY A 491 25.67 29.24 20.27
C GLY A 491 26.92 29.82 19.59
N ALA A 492 26.82 31.07 19.14
CA ALA A 492 27.93 31.79 18.54
C ALA A 492 29.07 32.05 19.54
N ALA A 493 30.30 31.97 19.05
CA ALA A 493 31.49 32.56 19.67
C ALA A 493 32.50 32.85 18.55
N GLY A 494 32.82 34.13 18.33
CA GLY A 494 33.63 34.62 17.21
C GLY A 494 32.99 35.86 16.59
#